data_AF-A0A317GZQ2-F1
#
_entry.id   AF-A0A317GZQ2-F1
#
_cell.length_a   1.000
_cell.length_b   1.000
_cell.length_c   1.000
_cell.angle_alpha   90.00
_cell.angle_beta   90.00
_cell.angle_gamma   90.00
#
_symmetry.space_group_name_H-M   'P 1'
#
loop_
_entity.id
_entity.type
_entity.pdbx_description
1 polymer ?
#
loop_
_entity_poly.entity_id
_entity_poly.type
_entity_poly.pdbx_seq_one_letter_code
_entity_poly.pdbx_strand_id
1 'polypeptide(L)'
;MKARPMRKRQMERHTTAPGTVDEDEVARFSRLAGEWWDARGPMAALHALNPVRLAYIRDCAAAHFGRDPKRLDSLAGLRVLDIGCGA
;
A
#
# COMPACT_ATOMS: atom_id res chain seq x y z
N MET A 1 50.67 14.76 3.35
CA MET A 1 49.33 14.13 3.21
C MET A 1 48.47 15.01 2.32
N LYS A 2 48.09 14.58 1.10
CA LYS A 2 47.21 15.36 0.21
C LYS A 2 45.84 14.68 0.16
N ALA A 3 44.78 15.43 0.52
CA ALA A 3 43.41 14.94 0.51
C ALA A 3 42.92 14.68 -0.93
N ARG A 4 42.21 13.57 -1.12
CA ARG A 4 41.67 13.10 -2.40
C ARG A 4 40.25 13.65 -2.56
N PRO A 5 39.89 14.33 -3.66
CA PRO A 5 38.56 14.94 -3.78
C PRO A 5 37.49 13.87 -4.04
N MET A 6 36.37 13.97 -3.33
CA MET A 6 35.19 13.13 -3.57
C MET A 6 34.55 13.49 -4.93
N ARG A 7 34.37 12.49 -5.79
CA ARG A 7 33.63 12.64 -7.05
C ARG A 7 32.15 12.87 -6.73
N LYS A 8 31.61 14.02 -7.14
CA LYS A 8 30.16 14.26 -7.14
C LYS A 8 29.54 13.26 -8.14
N ARG A 9 28.70 12.33 -7.66
CA ARG A 9 27.85 11.52 -8.55
C ARG A 9 26.88 12.48 -9.24
N GLN A 10 27.00 12.62 -10.55
CA GLN A 10 25.98 13.28 -11.34
C GLN A 10 24.74 12.39 -11.35
N MET A 11 23.58 12.99 -11.07
CA MET A 11 22.30 12.32 -11.12
C MET A 11 21.85 12.32 -12.59
N GLU A 12 22.10 11.22 -13.29
CA GLU A 12 21.60 11.02 -14.65
C GLU A 12 20.07 10.97 -14.60
N ARG A 13 19.42 11.86 -15.37
CA ARG A 13 17.96 11.83 -15.53
C ARG A 13 17.61 10.62 -16.39
N HIS A 14 17.15 9.55 -15.75
CA HIS A 14 16.46 8.48 -16.46
C HIS A 14 15.17 9.04 -17.07
N THR A 15 15.09 9.06 -18.40
CA THR A 15 13.82 9.24 -19.11
C THR A 15 12.91 8.08 -18.75
N THR A 16 11.84 8.36 -18.01
CA THR A 16 10.85 7.37 -17.58
C THR A 16 10.05 6.92 -18.79
N ALA A 17 9.88 5.60 -18.94
CA ALA A 17 8.88 5.06 -19.86
C ALA A 17 7.49 5.63 -19.50
N PRO A 18 6.55 5.74 -20.46
CA PRO A 18 5.18 6.16 -20.14
C PRO A 18 4.61 5.27 -19.02
N GLY A 19 3.99 5.92 -18.03
CA GLY A 19 3.44 5.24 -16.86
C GLY A 19 2.27 4.32 -17.22
N THR A 20 2.03 3.31 -16.40
CA THR A 20 0.90 2.37 -16.56
C THR A 20 -0.39 2.88 -15.92
N VAL A 21 -0.51 4.20 -15.74
CA VAL A 21 -1.63 4.83 -15.02
C VAL A 21 -2.74 5.17 -16.01
N ASP A 22 -3.98 4.85 -15.64
CA ASP A 22 -5.18 5.28 -16.33
C ASP A 22 -5.78 6.49 -15.60
N GLU A 23 -5.69 7.66 -16.23
CA GLU A 23 -6.15 8.93 -15.66
C GLU A 23 -7.68 8.98 -15.48
N ASP A 24 -8.45 8.29 -16.33
CA ASP A 24 -9.92 8.28 -16.23
C ASP A 24 -10.38 7.49 -15.00
N GLU A 25 -9.67 6.40 -14.70
CA GLU A 25 -9.90 5.60 -13.48
C GLU A 25 -9.52 6.40 -12.22
N VAL A 26 -8.40 7.11 -12.24
CA VAL A 26 -7.99 7.99 -11.13
C VAL A 26 -9.05 9.07 -10.90
N ALA A 27 -9.54 9.72 -11.96
CA ALA A 27 -10.58 10.73 -11.86
C ALA A 27 -11.90 10.14 -11.32
N ARG A 28 -12.26 8.92 -11.73
CA ARG A 28 -13.47 8.22 -11.24
C ARG A 28 -13.43 8.00 -9.74
N PHE A 29 -12.35 7.43 -9.22
CA PHE A 29 -12.22 7.17 -7.78
C PHE A 29 -12.03 8.46 -6.97
N SER A 30 -11.38 9.48 -7.54
CA SER A 30 -11.26 10.80 -6.91
C SER A 30 -12.62 11.45 -6.64
N ARG A 31 -13.59 11.29 -7.54
CA ARG A 31 -14.97 11.78 -7.33
C ARG A 31 -15.69 11.07 -6.18
N LEU A 32 -15.37 9.80 -5.92
CA LEU A 32 -16.00 8.98 -4.88
C LEU A 32 -15.34 9.15 -3.50
N ALA A 33 -14.16 9.80 -3.43
CA ALA A 33 -13.35 9.87 -2.21
C ALA A 33 -14.07 10.53 -1.02
N GLY A 34 -14.99 11.49 -1.27
CA GLY A 34 -15.75 12.15 -0.21
C GLY A 34 -16.74 11.24 0.53
N GLU A 35 -17.19 10.16 -0.12
CA GLU A 35 -18.15 9.19 0.44
C GLU A 35 -17.48 7.87 0.85
N TRP A 36 -16.16 7.81 0.79
CA TRP A 36 -15.41 6.56 0.89
C TRP A 36 -15.68 5.79 2.17
N TRP A 37 -15.92 6.50 3.28
CA TRP A 37 -16.16 5.93 4.61
C TRP A 37 -17.65 5.80 5.00
N ASP A 38 -18.58 6.12 4.11
CA ASP A 38 -20.00 5.84 4.37
C ASP A 38 -20.24 4.32 4.26
N ALA A 39 -20.60 3.70 5.39
CA ALA A 39 -20.90 2.28 5.48
C ALA A 39 -22.09 1.84 4.58
N ARG A 40 -22.91 2.78 4.12
CA ARG A 40 -24.02 2.55 3.17
C ARG A 40 -23.77 3.19 1.81
N GLY A 41 -22.62 3.82 1.61
CA GLY A 41 -22.25 4.50 0.38
C GLY A 41 -21.68 3.55 -0.68
N PRO A 42 -21.07 4.12 -1.74
CA PRO A 42 -20.58 3.34 -2.88
C PRO A 42 -19.54 2.25 -2.54
N MET A 43 -18.81 2.42 -1.44
CA MET A 43 -17.79 1.47 -0.97
C MET A 43 -18.30 0.46 0.08
N ALA A 44 -19.61 0.38 0.33
CA ALA A 44 -20.19 -0.50 1.36
C ALA A 44 -19.75 -1.97 1.24
N ALA A 45 -19.69 -2.50 0.02
CA ALA A 45 -19.21 -3.87 -0.23
C ALA A 45 -17.74 -4.07 0.18
N LEU A 46 -16.89 -3.05 -0.05
CA LEU A 46 -15.48 -3.07 0.33
C LEU A 46 -15.32 -3.11 1.86
N HIS A 47 -16.15 -2.33 2.58
CA HIS A 47 -16.18 -2.31 4.05
C HIS A 47 -16.65 -3.65 4.61
N ALA A 48 -17.71 -4.23 4.05
CA ALA A 48 -18.22 -5.53 4.47
C ALA A 48 -17.20 -6.66 4.26
N LEU A 49 -16.36 -6.57 3.23
CA LEU A 49 -15.30 -7.53 2.95
C LEU A 49 -14.10 -7.40 3.91
N ASN A 50 -13.93 -6.23 4.55
CA ASN A 50 -12.73 -5.89 5.31
C ASN A 50 -12.38 -6.92 6.42
N PRO A 51 -13.33 -7.38 7.25
CA PRO A 51 -13.04 -8.39 8.28
C PRO A 51 -12.53 -9.70 7.71
N VAL A 52 -13.10 -10.17 6.59
CA VAL A 52 -12.72 -11.43 5.94
C VAL A 52 -11.33 -11.32 5.32
N ARG A 53 -11.06 -10.26 4.54
CA ARG A 53 -9.74 -10.08 3.91
C ARG A 53 -8.63 -9.87 4.94
N LEU A 54 -8.89 -9.15 6.03
CA LEU A 54 -7.90 -8.94 7.09
C LEU A 54 -7.60 -10.24 7.84
N ALA A 55 -8.61 -11.07 8.13
CA ALA A 55 -8.40 -12.38 8.73
C ALA A 55 -7.53 -13.26 7.83
N TYR A 56 -7.83 -13.32 6.53
CA TYR A 56 -7.05 -14.07 5.55
C TYR A 56 -5.59 -13.60 5.50
N ILE A 57 -5.34 -12.29 5.33
CA ILE A 57 -3.98 -11.73 5.28
C ILE A 57 -3.22 -12.04 6.57
N ARG A 58 -3.86 -11.85 7.73
CA ARG A 58 -3.26 -12.16 9.04
C ARG A 58 -2.86 -13.62 9.14
N ASP A 59 -3.74 -14.54 8.78
CA ASP A 59 -3.50 -15.98 8.92
C ASP A 59 -2.39 -16.44 7.97
N CYS A 60 -2.38 -15.94 6.73
CA CYS A 60 -1.28 -16.18 5.79
C CYS A 60 0.06 -15.63 6.30
N ALA A 61 0.08 -14.39 6.81
CA ALA A 61 1.29 -13.80 7.35
C ALA A 61 1.78 -14.54 8.60
N ALA A 62 0.87 -14.95 9.49
CA ALA A 62 1.19 -15.71 10.69
C ALA A 62 1.80 -17.08 10.34
N ALA A 63 1.21 -17.80 9.39
CA ALA A 63 1.75 -19.06 8.90
C ALA A 63 3.14 -18.87 8.24
N HIS A 64 3.31 -17.83 7.42
CA HIS A 64 4.57 -17.58 6.71
C HIS A 64 5.71 -17.15 7.65
N PHE A 65 5.43 -16.31 8.63
CA PHE A 65 6.44 -15.76 9.55
C PHE A 65 6.52 -16.49 10.90
N GLY A 66 5.82 -17.62 11.07
CA GLY A 66 5.84 -18.43 12.29
C GLY A 66 5.27 -17.72 13.53
N ARG A 67 4.13 -17.05 13.37
CA ARG A 67 3.50 -16.23 14.43
C ARG A 67 2.17 -16.82 14.89
N ASP A 68 1.70 -16.41 16.06
CA ASP A 68 0.37 -16.78 16.55
C ASP A 68 -0.70 -15.80 16.03
N PRO A 69 -1.64 -16.22 15.17
CA PRO A 69 -2.69 -15.35 14.64
C PRO A 69 -3.70 -14.89 15.69
N LYS A 70 -3.77 -15.53 16.86
CA LYS A 70 -4.69 -15.14 17.95
C LYS A 70 -4.13 -14.00 18.80
N ARG A 71 -2.84 -13.70 18.69
CA ARG A 71 -2.24 -12.55 19.36
C ARG A 71 -2.69 -11.25 18.69
N LEU A 72 -3.00 -10.25 19.52
CA LEU A 72 -3.38 -8.91 19.05
C LEU A 72 -2.25 -8.23 18.27
N ASP A 73 -1.00 -8.53 18.59
CA ASP A 73 0.22 -8.00 17.97
C ASP A 73 0.81 -8.96 16.91
N SER A 74 0.00 -9.88 16.38
CA SER A 74 0.46 -10.91 15.43
C SER A 74 1.15 -10.34 14.18
N LEU A 75 0.84 -9.11 13.77
CA LEU A 75 1.48 -8.42 12.65
C LEU A 75 2.59 -7.43 13.05
N ALA A 76 2.87 -7.25 14.34
CA ALA A 76 3.80 -6.24 14.82
C ALA A 76 5.22 -6.44 14.28
N GLY A 77 5.87 -5.34 13.89
CA GLY A 77 7.24 -5.34 13.34
C GLY A 77 7.35 -5.83 11.90
N LEU A 78 6.25 -6.23 11.24
CA LEU A 78 6.25 -6.46 9.80
C LEU A 78 6.18 -5.11 9.05
N ARG A 79 6.85 -5.02 7.91
CA ARG A 79 6.69 -3.90 6.97
C ARG A 79 5.66 -4.30 5.92
N VAL A 80 4.62 -3.49 5.76
CA VAL A 80 3.50 -3.76 4.87
C VAL A 80 3.40 -2.63 3.84
N LEU A 81 3.10 -2.99 2.60
CA LEU A 81 2.80 -2.07 1.51
C LEU A 81 1.43 -2.43 0.95
N ASP A 82 0.52 -1.46 0.95
CA ASP A 82 -0.81 -1.59 0.37
C ASP A 82 -0.85 -0.81 -0.95
N ILE A 83 -1.02 -1.52 -2.07
CA ILE A 83 -0.99 -0.93 -3.40
C ILE A 83 -2.41 -0.62 -3.84
N GLY A 84 -2.66 0.63 -4.19
CA GLY A 84 -4.02 1.09 -4.49
C GLY A 84 -4.86 1.26 -3.22
N CYS A 85 -4.23 1.67 -2.11
CA CYS A 85 -4.86 1.77 -0.80
C CYS A 85 -6.10 2.68 -0.77
N GLY A 86 -6.19 3.68 -1.64
CA GLY A 86 -7.34 4.59 -1.68
C GLY A 86 -7.51 5.37 -0.36
N ALA A 87 -8.65 6.06 -0.22
CA ALA A 87 -8.95 6.85 0.97
C ALA A 87 -9.40 5.99 2.16
#